data_AF-A0A369RQL4-F1
#
_entry.id   AF-A0A369RQL4-F1
#
_cell.length_a   1.000
_cell.length_b   1.000
_cell.length_c   1.000
_cell.angle_alpha   90.00
_cell.angle_beta   90.00
_cell.angle_gamma   90.00
#
_symmetry.space_group_name_H-M   'P 1'
#
loop_
_entity.id
_entity.type
_entity.pdbx_description
1 polymer ?
#
loop_
_entity_poly.entity_id
_entity_poly.type
_entity_poly.pdbx_seq_one_letter_code
_entity_poly.pdbx_strand_id
1 'polypeptide(L)'
;MLMMYQFVNNNDPNITNYLPSSAPPQPTMTSSAISANATTSNYPAHRCTKRRRSSYTIEFKVHVVEAFRHSNQQNVSKIATEFGIDRKRVREWNYTYDKLKKMSGDLQKRRRKVEFSRQVRSREIEEGVLNYYYQQRSAGQRVKNKDLQQIALYIAHKTGIPDFKASNMWLYRWKKRHHLLNKPPSATAALVRGYQSTDLPILISV
;
A
#
# COMPACT_ATOMS: atom_id res chain seq x y z
N MET A 1 20.01 46.23 -17.62
CA MET A 1 19.61 46.28 -19.04
C MET A 1 18.44 45.32 -19.19
N LEU A 2 17.26 45.87 -19.50
CA LEU A 2 16.03 45.15 -19.81
C LEU A 2 16.23 44.17 -20.97
N MET A 3 15.45 43.08 -21.00
CA MET A 3 14.56 42.75 -22.12
C MET A 3 13.61 41.61 -21.70
N MET A 4 12.32 41.94 -21.67
CA MET A 4 11.19 41.01 -21.71
C MET A 4 11.19 40.20 -23.00
N TYR A 5 10.77 38.94 -22.99
CA TYR A 5 10.13 38.27 -24.14
C TYR A 5 9.21 37.15 -23.59
N GLN A 6 7.90 37.37 -23.49
CA GLN A 6 6.83 37.31 -24.51
C GLN A 6 6.39 35.89 -24.86
N PHE A 7 5.12 35.63 -24.53
CA PHE A 7 4.29 34.47 -24.80
C PHE A 7 4.02 34.37 -26.30
N VAL A 8 4.21 33.20 -26.92
CA VAL A 8 3.74 32.92 -28.29
C VAL A 8 2.56 31.95 -28.21
N ASN A 9 1.39 32.48 -28.52
CA ASN A 9 0.18 31.74 -28.85
C ASN A 9 0.37 31.03 -30.20
N ASN A 10 0.01 29.75 -30.29
CA ASN A 10 -0.23 29.07 -31.56
C ASN A 10 -1.71 28.72 -31.64
N ASN A 11 -2.44 29.55 -32.37
CA ASN A 11 -3.71 29.23 -32.99
C ASN A 11 -3.49 29.14 -34.50
N ASP A 12 -4.32 28.30 -35.12
CA ASP A 12 -4.70 28.31 -36.54
C ASP A 12 -3.85 27.43 -37.51
N PRO A 13 -4.42 27.03 -38.68
CA PRO A 13 -5.11 25.75 -38.83
C PRO A 13 -4.67 24.99 -40.10
N ASN A 14 -5.05 23.71 -40.18
CA ASN A 14 -5.34 22.99 -41.43
C ASN A 14 -4.31 23.00 -42.57
N ILE A 15 -3.43 21.99 -42.63
CA ILE A 15 -2.88 21.48 -43.88
C ILE A 15 -2.90 19.93 -43.82
N THR A 16 -4.02 19.41 -44.32
CA THR A 16 -4.12 18.40 -45.39
C THR A 16 -3.23 17.15 -45.40
N ASN A 17 -3.94 16.04 -45.65
CA ASN A 17 -3.52 14.84 -46.37
C ASN A 17 -2.76 13.75 -45.60
N TYR A 18 -3.51 12.91 -44.88
CA TYR A 18 -3.31 11.46 -44.98
C TYR A 18 -4.68 10.76 -45.02
N LEU A 19 -5.04 10.30 -46.22
CA LEU A 19 -6.22 9.47 -46.50
C LEU A 19 -6.06 8.09 -45.81
N PRO A 20 -7.14 7.51 -45.25
CA PRO A 20 -7.10 6.23 -44.56
C PRO A 20 -7.24 5.04 -45.52
N SER A 21 -6.38 4.04 -45.32
CA SER A 21 -6.43 2.73 -45.95
C SER A 21 -7.61 1.89 -45.43
N SER A 22 -8.49 1.49 -46.35
CA SER A 22 -9.34 0.29 -46.37
C SER A 22 -10.02 -0.14 -45.06
N ALA A 23 -11.31 0.19 -44.94
CA ALA A 23 -12.23 -0.37 -43.95
C ALA A 23 -12.72 -1.77 -44.39
N PRO A 24 -12.77 -2.77 -43.49
CA PRO A 24 -13.41 -4.05 -43.78
C PRO A 24 -14.95 -3.93 -43.77
N PRO A 25 -15.66 -4.71 -44.60
CA PRO A 25 -17.11 -4.62 -44.76
C PRO A 25 -17.86 -5.02 -43.48
N GLN A 26 -18.84 -4.20 -43.11
CA GLN A 26 -19.80 -4.46 -42.03
C GLN A 26 -20.79 -5.57 -42.44
N PRO A 27 -21.16 -6.49 -41.54
CA PRO A 27 -22.25 -7.44 -41.78
C PRO A 27 -23.61 -6.71 -41.78
N THR A 28 -24.40 -7.01 -42.80
CA THR A 28 -25.78 -6.53 -42.99
C THR A 28 -26.70 -7.08 -41.91
N MET A 29 -27.43 -6.17 -41.24
CA MET A 29 -28.51 -6.49 -40.30
C MET A 29 -29.77 -6.88 -41.09
N THR A 30 -30.15 -8.16 -41.06
CA THR A 30 -31.51 -8.58 -41.40
C THR A 30 -32.36 -8.57 -40.13
N SER A 31 -33.23 -7.58 -40.04
CA SER A 31 -34.29 -7.47 -39.05
C SER A 31 -35.28 -8.63 -39.23
N SER A 32 -35.39 -9.49 -38.22
CA SER A 32 -36.56 -10.35 -38.04
C SER A 32 -36.91 -10.35 -36.56
N ALA A 33 -38.09 -9.83 -36.28
CA ALA A 33 -38.68 -9.66 -34.97
C ALA A 33 -39.01 -11.02 -34.33
N ILE A 34 -38.55 -11.25 -33.10
CA ILE A 34 -39.12 -12.27 -32.20
C ILE A 34 -39.28 -11.65 -30.80
N SER A 35 -40.55 -11.40 -30.49
CA SER A 35 -41.24 -11.45 -29.19
C SER A 35 -40.47 -11.09 -27.91
N ALA A 36 -40.88 -9.97 -27.32
CA ALA A 36 -40.57 -9.61 -25.94
C ALA A 36 -41.28 -10.56 -24.97
N ASN A 37 -40.56 -11.55 -24.45
CA ASN A 37 -41.00 -12.31 -23.29
C ASN A 37 -40.15 -11.86 -22.10
N ALA A 38 -40.69 -10.93 -21.31
CA ALA A 38 -40.09 -10.45 -20.07
C ALA A 38 -39.95 -11.60 -19.07
N THR A 39 -38.80 -12.26 -19.10
CA THR A 39 -38.41 -13.23 -18.05
C THR A 39 -37.76 -12.43 -16.94
N THR A 40 -38.55 -12.13 -15.89
CA THR A 40 -38.05 -11.66 -14.59
C THR A 40 -36.95 -12.62 -14.14
N SER A 41 -35.72 -12.17 -14.33
CA SER A 41 -34.51 -12.91 -14.03
C SER A 41 -34.38 -13.07 -12.51
N ASN A 42 -34.89 -14.20 -12.02
CA ASN A 42 -34.87 -14.59 -10.61
C ASN A 42 -33.48 -15.13 -10.23
N TYR A 43 -32.40 -14.39 -10.54
CA TYR A 43 -31.06 -14.74 -10.07
C TYR A 43 -30.89 -14.23 -8.64
N PRO A 44 -30.70 -15.10 -7.64
CA PRO A 44 -30.39 -14.65 -6.29
C PRO A 44 -29.13 -13.79 -6.38
N ALA A 45 -29.23 -12.55 -5.91
CA ALA A 45 -28.12 -11.60 -5.91
C ALA A 45 -26.89 -12.28 -5.30
N HIS A 46 -25.95 -12.69 -6.14
CA HIS A 46 -24.70 -13.29 -5.71
C HIS A 46 -24.00 -12.25 -4.84
N ARG A 47 -24.04 -12.45 -3.51
CA ARG A 47 -23.26 -11.67 -2.57
C ARG A 47 -21.79 -11.92 -2.90
N CYS A 48 -21.21 -11.06 -3.73
CA CYS A 48 -19.79 -11.06 -4.03
C CYS A 48 -19.06 -10.60 -2.77
N THR A 49 -18.82 -11.53 -1.84
CA THR A 49 -17.95 -11.27 -0.71
C THR A 49 -16.54 -11.14 -1.26
N LYS A 50 -16.07 -9.89 -1.44
CA LYS A 50 -14.73 -9.59 -1.89
C LYS A 50 -13.72 -10.33 -1.00
N ARG A 51 -13.04 -11.34 -1.55
CA ARG A 51 -12.08 -12.17 -0.80
C ARG A 51 -11.02 -11.27 -0.16
N ARG A 52 -10.83 -11.36 1.15
CA ARG A 52 -9.76 -10.64 1.87
C ARG A 52 -8.41 -11.11 1.35
N ARG A 53 -7.47 -10.19 1.18
CA ARG A 53 -6.10 -10.53 0.74
C ARG A 53 -5.39 -11.26 1.88
N SER A 54 -5.13 -12.55 1.72
CA SER A 54 -4.32 -13.35 2.64
C SER A 54 -2.83 -13.24 2.29
N SER A 55 -1.99 -13.05 3.32
CA SER A 55 -0.53 -13.19 3.21
C SER A 55 -0.09 -14.56 3.72
N TYR A 56 0.78 -15.24 2.97
CA TYR A 56 1.30 -16.56 3.33
C TYR A 56 2.82 -16.47 3.50
N THR A 57 3.35 -17.12 4.54
CA THR A 57 4.79 -17.24 4.77
C THR A 57 5.44 -18.11 3.70
N ILE A 58 6.75 -17.95 3.45
CA ILE A 58 7.46 -18.75 2.44
C ILE A 58 7.45 -20.23 2.84
N GLU A 59 7.72 -20.54 4.12
CA GLU A 59 7.63 -21.89 4.69
C GLU A 59 6.27 -22.55 4.40
N PHE A 60 5.16 -21.83 4.64
CA PHE A 60 3.82 -22.36 4.36
C PHE A 60 3.62 -22.66 2.87
N LYS A 61 4.08 -21.78 1.98
CA LYS A 61 3.96 -22.02 0.53
C LYS A 61 4.76 -23.24 0.08
N VAL A 62 5.97 -23.42 0.60
CA VAL A 62 6.82 -24.59 0.32
C VAL A 62 6.12 -25.85 0.80
N HIS A 63 5.64 -25.85 2.05
CA HIS A 63 4.91 -26.98 2.64
C HIS A 63 3.69 -27.40 1.82
N VAL A 64 2.87 -26.44 1.38
CA VAL A 64 1.70 -26.71 0.52
C VAL A 64 2.11 -27.37 -0.79
N VAL A 65 3.20 -26.91 -1.41
CA VAL A 65 3.68 -27.49 -2.68
C VAL A 65 4.28 -28.88 -2.46
N GLU A 66 4.99 -29.10 -1.36
CA GLU A 66 5.49 -30.42 -0.98
C GLU A 66 4.32 -31.38 -0.75
N ALA A 67 3.31 -31.01 0.03
CA ALA A 67 2.10 -31.82 0.23
C ALA A 67 1.40 -32.13 -1.10
N PHE A 68 1.33 -31.15 -2.01
CA PHE A 68 0.79 -31.35 -3.36
C PHE A 68 1.61 -32.36 -4.17
N ARG A 69 2.94 -32.24 -4.19
CA ARG A 69 3.84 -33.12 -4.97
C ARG A 69 3.91 -34.55 -4.42
N HIS A 70 3.85 -34.72 -3.10
CA HIS A 70 3.84 -36.03 -2.43
C HIS A 70 2.45 -36.70 -2.44
N SER A 71 1.39 -35.99 -2.83
CA SER A 71 0.07 -36.61 -2.96
C SER A 71 0.02 -37.52 -4.20
N ASN A 72 -0.46 -38.75 -4.03
CA ASN A 72 -0.50 -39.78 -5.08
C ASN A 72 -1.19 -39.34 -6.38
N GLN A 73 -2.13 -38.39 -6.30
CA GLN A 73 -2.96 -37.95 -7.43
C GLN A 73 -2.70 -36.50 -7.86
N GLN A 74 -1.80 -35.77 -7.17
CA GLN A 74 -1.50 -34.36 -7.44
C GLN A 74 -2.76 -33.51 -7.70
N ASN A 75 -3.77 -33.69 -6.85
CA ASN A 75 -5.08 -33.07 -7.04
C ASN A 75 -5.12 -31.68 -6.40
N VAL A 76 -5.07 -30.65 -7.24
CA VAL A 76 -5.08 -29.23 -6.83
C VAL A 76 -6.33 -28.88 -6.01
N SER A 77 -7.50 -29.44 -6.37
CA SER A 77 -8.76 -29.13 -5.67
C SER A 77 -8.78 -29.70 -4.26
N LYS A 78 -8.22 -30.91 -4.06
CA LYS A 78 -8.11 -31.53 -2.73
C LYS A 78 -7.20 -30.70 -1.82
N ILE A 79 -5.99 -30.37 -2.29
CA ILE A 79 -5.03 -29.54 -1.55
C ILE A 79 -5.59 -28.15 -1.25
N ALA A 80 -6.25 -27.52 -2.22
CA ALA A 80 -6.87 -26.21 -2.02
C ALA A 80 -7.92 -26.23 -0.89
N THR A 81 -8.71 -27.30 -0.83
CA THR A 81 -9.74 -27.47 0.20
C THR A 81 -9.12 -27.75 1.57
N GLU A 82 -8.13 -28.64 1.62
CA GLU A 82 -7.42 -29.02 2.86
C GLU A 82 -6.72 -27.83 3.52
N PHE A 83 -6.03 -26.99 2.73
CA PHE A 83 -5.32 -25.82 3.24
C PHE A 83 -6.14 -24.52 3.23
N GLY A 84 -7.40 -24.56 2.78
CA GLY A 84 -8.28 -23.39 2.70
C GLY A 84 -7.75 -22.27 1.78
N ILE A 85 -7.07 -22.64 0.69
CA ILE A 85 -6.41 -21.72 -0.24
C ILE A 85 -7.05 -21.77 -1.62
N ASP A 86 -6.82 -20.72 -2.43
CA ASP A 86 -7.29 -20.71 -3.81
C ASP A 86 -6.48 -21.71 -4.66
N ARG A 87 -7.17 -22.51 -5.48
CA ARG A 87 -6.57 -23.43 -6.46
C ARG A 87 -5.51 -22.75 -7.34
N LYS A 88 -5.73 -21.47 -7.68
CA LYS A 88 -4.76 -20.66 -8.43
C LYS A 88 -3.42 -20.54 -7.70
N ARG A 89 -3.43 -20.39 -6.37
CA ARG A 89 -2.23 -20.21 -5.55
C ARG A 89 -1.36 -21.46 -5.53
N VAL A 90 -1.98 -22.63 -5.42
CA VAL A 90 -1.28 -23.92 -5.47
C VAL A 90 -0.50 -24.05 -6.78
N ARG A 91 -1.12 -23.70 -7.91
CA ARG A 91 -0.46 -23.71 -9.24
C ARG A 91 0.68 -22.71 -9.33
N GLU A 92 0.45 -21.46 -8.93
CA GLU A 92 1.46 -20.39 -8.93
C GLU A 92 2.70 -20.77 -8.09
N TRP A 93 2.48 -21.35 -6.90
CA TRP A 93 3.57 -21.75 -6.02
C TRP A 93 4.29 -22.99 -6.54
N ASN A 94 3.57 -23.95 -7.13
CA ASN A 94 4.21 -25.12 -7.73
C ASN A 94 5.14 -24.74 -8.90
N TYR A 95 4.74 -23.77 -9.73
CA TYR A 95 5.59 -23.24 -10.81
C TYR A 95 6.83 -22.51 -10.28
N THR A 96 6.70 -21.82 -9.15
CA THR A 96 7.79 -21.05 -8.54
C THR A 96 8.53 -21.80 -7.43
N TYR A 97 8.32 -23.12 -7.32
CA TYR A 97 8.75 -23.93 -6.18
C TYR A 97 10.25 -23.85 -5.92
N ASP A 98 11.09 -23.99 -6.95
CA ASP A 98 12.55 -23.99 -6.75
C ASP A 98 13.05 -22.65 -6.20
N LYS A 99 12.42 -21.54 -6.63
CA LYS A 99 12.68 -20.20 -6.10
C LYS A 99 12.22 -20.11 -4.64
N LEU A 100 11.04 -20.63 -4.31
CA LEU A 100 10.53 -20.65 -2.94
C LEU A 100 11.41 -21.48 -2.02
N LYS A 101 11.86 -22.66 -2.46
CA LYS A 101 12.73 -23.56 -1.68
C LYS A 101 14.09 -22.93 -1.41
N LYS A 102 14.71 -22.31 -2.42
CA LYS A 102 15.94 -21.52 -2.25
C LYS A 102 15.74 -20.37 -1.25
N MET A 103 14.64 -19.64 -1.37
CA MET A 103 14.30 -18.56 -0.43
C MET A 103 14.07 -19.06 0.99
N SER A 104 13.46 -20.23 1.20
CA SER A 104 13.31 -20.85 2.53
C SER A 104 14.68 -21.12 3.18
N GLY A 105 15.60 -21.74 2.43
CA GLY A 105 16.96 -21.99 2.90
C GLY A 105 17.73 -20.70 3.21
N ASP A 106 17.54 -19.65 2.40
CA ASP A 106 18.12 -18.33 2.63
C ASP A 106 17.45 -17.58 3.79
N LEU A 107 16.14 -17.76 4.03
CA LEU A 107 15.42 -17.09 5.10
C LEU A 107 15.94 -17.51 6.48
N GLN A 108 16.28 -18.78 6.67
CA GLN A 108 16.96 -19.23 7.89
C GLN A 108 18.28 -18.46 8.12
N LYS A 109 18.98 -18.10 7.03
CA LYS A 109 20.20 -17.26 7.08
C LYS A 109 19.88 -15.76 7.25
N ARG A 110 18.73 -15.28 6.74
CA ARG A 110 18.25 -13.88 6.78
C ARG A 110 17.38 -13.54 8.00
N ARG A 111 17.08 -14.46 8.91
CA ARG A 111 16.42 -14.14 10.20
C ARG A 111 17.23 -13.14 11.04
N ARG A 112 18.48 -12.83 10.67
CA ARG A 112 19.16 -11.60 11.07
C ARG A 112 18.40 -10.41 10.48
N LYS A 113 17.47 -9.86 11.27
CA LYS A 113 16.66 -8.65 11.06
C LYS A 113 17.26 -7.74 9.99
N VAL A 114 16.90 -7.96 8.72
CA VAL A 114 17.16 -6.98 7.68
C VAL A 114 16.13 -5.88 7.93
N GLU A 115 16.55 -4.88 8.69
CA GLU A 115 15.85 -3.61 8.87
C GLU A 115 15.91 -2.84 7.54
N PHE A 116 15.33 -3.43 6.49
CA PHE A 116 15.07 -2.74 5.23
C PHE A 116 13.84 -1.86 5.45
N SER A 117 13.95 -0.91 6.38
CA SER A 117 13.11 0.26 6.37
C SER A 117 13.27 0.89 5.00
N ARG A 118 12.22 0.86 4.18
CA ARG A 118 12.18 1.60 2.90
C ARG A 118 12.79 2.97 3.16
N GLN A 119 13.89 3.29 2.48
CA GLN A 119 14.56 4.57 2.62
C GLN A 119 13.50 5.67 2.54
N VAL A 120 13.49 6.51 3.57
CA VAL A 120 12.58 7.62 3.69
C VAL A 120 12.95 8.58 2.57
N ARG A 121 12.14 8.63 1.51
CA ARG A 121 12.27 9.58 0.38
C ARG A 121 12.26 11.06 0.81
N SER A 122 11.96 11.34 2.07
CA SER A 122 11.64 12.65 2.61
C SER A 122 12.29 12.88 3.98
N ARG A 123 13.58 12.54 4.15
CA ARG A 123 14.23 12.57 5.47
C ARG A 123 14.23 13.98 6.07
N GLU A 124 14.56 14.98 5.26
CA GLU A 124 14.56 16.40 5.64
C GLU A 124 13.18 16.86 6.12
N ILE A 125 12.12 16.45 5.43
CA ILE A 125 10.73 16.76 5.82
C ILE A 125 10.41 16.12 7.18
N GLU A 126 10.81 14.87 7.41
CA GLU A 126 10.55 14.16 8.66
C GLU A 126 11.27 14.79 9.86
N GLU A 127 12.54 15.19 9.67
CA GLU A 127 13.35 15.87 10.68
C GLU A 127 12.77 17.26 11.02
N GLY A 128 12.38 18.05 10.02
CA GLY A 128 11.78 19.36 10.26
C GLY A 128 10.42 19.28 11.00
N VAL A 129 9.58 18.29 10.66
CA VAL A 129 8.31 18.07 11.35
C VAL A 129 8.54 17.59 12.79
N LEU A 130 9.57 16.79 13.03
CA LEU A 130 9.95 16.33 14.36
C LEU A 130 10.43 17.49 15.25
N ASN A 131 11.27 18.38 14.71
CA ASN A 131 11.72 19.58 15.42
C ASN A 131 10.53 20.47 15.80
N TYR A 132 9.62 20.74 14.86
CA TYR A 132 8.38 21.48 15.15
C TYR A 132 7.56 20.79 16.25
N TYR A 133 7.40 19.47 16.20
CA TYR A 133 6.66 18.73 17.22
C TYR A 133 7.25 18.92 18.62
N TYR A 134 8.59 18.81 18.76
CA TYR A 134 9.24 19.00 20.06
C TYR A 134 9.14 20.44 20.57
N GLN A 135 9.29 21.44 19.70
CA GLN A 135 9.11 22.85 20.07
C GLN A 135 7.71 23.14 20.62
N GLN A 136 6.67 22.58 20.01
CA GLN A 136 5.31 22.74 20.51
C GLN A 136 5.10 22.01 21.84
N ARG A 137 5.74 20.85 22.02
CA ARG A 137 5.66 20.10 23.28
C ARG A 137 6.39 20.78 24.43
N SER A 138 7.55 21.37 24.19
CA SER A 138 8.26 22.16 25.22
C SER A 138 7.48 23.41 25.60
N ALA A 139 6.72 24.00 24.67
CA ALA A 139 5.78 25.08 24.95
C ALA A 139 4.47 24.63 25.64
N GLY A 140 4.35 23.36 26.04
CA GLY A 140 3.16 22.81 26.70
C GLY A 140 1.95 22.64 25.77
N GLN A 141 2.10 22.87 24.47
CA GLN A 141 1.00 22.84 23.50
C GLN A 141 0.71 21.42 23.01
N ARG A 142 -0.57 21.15 22.73
CA ARG A 142 -1.01 19.88 22.12
C ARG A 142 -0.99 20.03 20.60
N VAL A 143 -0.14 19.26 19.93
CA VAL A 143 -0.02 19.29 18.47
C VAL A 143 -1.10 18.43 17.81
N LYS A 144 -1.90 19.02 16.91
CA LYS A 144 -2.91 18.27 16.16
C LYS A 144 -2.27 17.59 14.95
N ASN A 145 -2.91 16.51 14.49
CA ASN A 145 -2.46 15.79 13.30
C ASN A 145 -2.48 16.65 12.03
N LYS A 146 -3.45 17.58 11.94
CA LYS A 146 -3.58 18.50 10.81
C LYS A 146 -2.41 19.48 10.75
N ASP A 147 -2.01 20.02 11.89
CA ASP A 147 -0.87 20.95 12.01
C ASP A 147 0.41 20.26 11.53
N LEU A 148 0.65 19.01 11.95
CA LEU A 148 1.81 18.22 11.50
C LEU A 148 1.81 17.99 9.97
N GLN A 149 0.63 17.76 9.38
CA GLN A 149 0.50 17.61 7.93
C GLN A 149 0.79 18.93 7.20
N GLN A 150 0.30 20.06 7.73
CA GLN A 150 0.55 21.39 7.15
C GLN A 150 2.02 21.77 7.22
N ILE A 151 2.67 21.55 8.36
CA ILE A 151 4.12 21.78 8.52
C ILE A 151 4.92 20.89 7.57
N ALA A 152 4.53 19.63 7.40
CA ALA A 152 5.20 18.73 6.45
C ALA A 152 5.10 19.23 5.00
N LEU A 153 3.92 19.73 4.58
CA LEU A 153 3.73 20.31 3.24
C LEU A 153 4.52 21.61 3.08
N TYR A 154 4.54 22.45 4.10
CA TYR A 154 5.31 23.69 4.10
C TYR A 154 6.81 23.43 3.91
N ILE A 155 7.36 22.48 4.68
CA ILE A 155 8.77 22.09 4.56
C ILE A 155 9.03 21.51 3.17
N ALA A 156 8.16 20.63 2.68
CA ALA A 156 8.32 20.04 1.35
C ALA A 156 8.36 21.07 0.22
N HIS A 157 7.51 22.09 0.30
CA HIS A 157 7.52 23.20 -0.64
C HIS A 157 8.82 24.01 -0.55
N LYS A 158 9.34 24.24 0.67
CA LYS A 158 10.60 24.95 0.90
C LYS A 158 11.83 24.16 0.44
N THR A 159 11.83 22.85 0.56
CA THR A 159 12.93 21.96 0.14
C THR A 159 12.86 21.57 -1.33
N GLY A 160 11.90 22.08 -2.11
CA GLY A 160 11.78 21.79 -3.54
C GLY A 160 11.23 20.40 -3.88
N ILE A 161 10.41 19.80 -3.01
CA ILE A 161 9.75 18.50 -3.22
C ILE A 161 8.23 18.71 -3.34
N PRO A 162 7.73 19.28 -4.46
CA PRO A 162 6.31 19.64 -4.61
C PRO A 162 5.38 18.43 -4.66
N ASP A 163 5.87 17.26 -5.08
CA ASP A 163 5.07 16.03 -5.21
C ASP A 163 4.79 15.33 -3.86
N PHE A 164 5.33 15.87 -2.77
CA PHE A 164 5.17 15.29 -1.46
C PHE A 164 3.71 15.37 -0.96
N LYS A 165 3.17 14.23 -0.51
CA LYS A 165 1.83 14.14 0.05
C LYS A 165 1.88 13.78 1.53
N ALA A 166 1.49 14.73 2.39
CA ALA A 166 1.31 14.54 3.82
C ALA A 166 0.04 13.72 4.16
N SER A 167 -0.10 12.55 3.54
CA SER A 167 -1.27 11.67 3.72
C SER A 167 -1.39 11.14 5.15
N ASN A 168 -2.57 10.64 5.52
CA ASN A 168 -2.79 10.00 6.82
C ASN A 168 -1.84 8.82 7.06
N MET A 169 -1.55 8.03 6.02
CA MET A 169 -0.62 6.90 6.12
C MET A 169 0.82 7.35 6.28
N TRP A 170 1.22 8.45 5.63
CA TRP A 170 2.53 9.04 5.85
C TRP A 170 2.67 9.50 7.31
N LEU A 171 1.70 10.26 7.82
CA LEU A 171 1.71 10.73 9.22
C LEU A 171 1.76 9.57 10.21
N TYR A 172 0.94 8.52 10.01
CA TYR A 172 0.96 7.32 10.84
C TYR A 172 2.33 6.65 10.87
N ARG A 173 2.97 6.49 9.70
CA ARG A 173 4.31 5.90 9.59
C ARG A 173 5.38 6.76 10.23
N TRP A 174 5.30 8.08 10.05
CA TRP A 174 6.19 9.05 10.71
C TRP A 174 6.09 8.94 12.22
N LYS A 175 4.86 8.96 12.78
CA LYS A 175 4.66 8.75 14.23
C LYS A 175 5.20 7.40 14.70
N LYS A 176 5.01 6.33 13.90
CA LYS A 176 5.52 4.99 14.23
C LYS A 176 7.05 4.96 14.28
N ARG A 177 7.73 5.59 13.32
CA ARG A 177 9.21 5.67 13.27
C ARG A 177 9.78 6.46 14.44
N HIS A 178 9.11 7.52 14.87
CA HIS A 178 9.54 8.36 15.99
C HIS A 178 8.91 7.97 17.33
N HIS A 179 8.30 6.77 17.43
CA HIS A 179 7.68 6.26 18.66
C HIS A 179 6.58 7.15 19.28
N LEU A 180 5.94 8.03 18.48
CA LEU A 180 4.92 8.99 18.90
C LEU A 180 3.47 8.42 18.91
N LEU A 181 3.30 7.13 18.61
CA LEU A 181 1.99 6.47 18.63
C LEU A 181 1.56 6.03 20.04
N ASN A 182 2.52 5.83 20.93
CA ASN A 182 2.24 5.35 22.26
C ASN A 182 1.82 6.55 23.12
N LYS A 183 0.56 6.57 23.56
CA LYS A 183 0.22 7.37 24.73
C LYS A 183 0.94 6.73 25.92
N PRO A 184 1.76 7.44 26.71
CA PRO A 184 2.12 6.92 28.01
C PRO A 184 0.82 6.62 28.76
N PRO A 185 0.78 5.55 29.59
CA PRO A 185 -0.39 5.29 30.41
C PRO A 185 -0.75 6.60 31.15
N SER A 186 -2.03 6.98 31.08
CA SER A 186 -2.55 8.10 31.87
C SER A 186 -2.05 7.95 33.30
N ALA A 187 -1.65 9.03 33.97
CA ALA A 187 -1.06 8.99 35.31
C ALA A 187 -1.87 8.08 36.29
N THR A 188 -3.20 8.09 36.17
CA THR A 188 -4.11 7.21 36.91
C THR A 188 -3.94 5.72 36.59
N ALA A 189 -3.69 5.36 35.34
CA ALA A 189 -3.44 3.98 34.90
C ALA A 189 -1.99 3.52 35.15
N ALA A 190 -1.04 4.44 35.33
CA ALA A 190 0.33 4.14 35.73
C ALA A 190 0.41 3.81 37.23
N LEU A 191 -0.33 4.53 38.07
CA LEU A 191 -0.44 4.28 39.51
C LEU A 191 -1.09 2.93 39.84
N VAL A 192 -2.12 2.53 39.07
CA VAL A 192 -2.78 1.21 39.24
C VAL A 192 -1.85 0.03 38.90
N ARG A 193 -0.78 0.26 38.12
CA ARG A 193 0.15 -0.79 37.68
C ARG A 193 1.50 -0.81 38.39
N GLY A 194 1.70 0.03 39.41
CA GLY A 194 2.91 -0.02 40.25
C GLY A 194 4.22 0.27 39.52
N TYR A 195 4.19 1.07 38.44
CA TYR A 195 5.41 1.51 37.77
C TYR A 195 6.19 2.47 38.69
N GLN A 196 7.35 2.03 39.16
CA GLN A 196 8.27 2.84 39.96
C GLN A 196 8.90 3.93 39.08
N SER A 197 9.18 5.09 39.70
CA SER A 197 9.65 6.31 39.02
C SER A 197 10.95 6.14 38.20
N THR A 198 11.65 5.01 38.32
CA THR A 198 12.93 4.71 37.67
C THR A 198 12.80 4.15 36.25
N ASP A 199 11.60 3.75 35.83
CA ASP A 199 11.36 3.14 34.50
C ASP A 199 11.00 4.18 33.41
N LEU A 200 11.07 5.47 33.73
CA LEU A 200 10.86 6.53 32.76
C LEU A 200 12.13 6.68 31.89
N PRO A 201 12.06 6.47 30.56
CA PRO A 201 13.19 6.78 29.70
C PRO A 201 13.48 8.27 29.84
N ILE A 202 14.71 8.57 30.22
CA ILE A 202 15.27 9.89 30.52
C ILE A 202 14.77 10.92 29.50
N LEU A 203 13.70 11.64 29.86
CA LEU A 203 13.41 12.94 29.29
C LEU A 203 14.10 13.92 30.22
N ILE A 204 15.18 14.48 29.68
CA ILE A 204 16.00 15.54 30.27
C ILE A 204 15.06 16.54 30.95
N SER A 205 15.17 16.61 32.28
CA SER A 205 14.64 17.70 33.07
C SER A 205 15.55 18.92 32.92
N VAL A 206 14.94 20.08 33.10
CA VAL A 206 15.44 21.46 33.09
C VAL A 206 15.32 22.16 31.73
#